data_AF-A0A8S2US13-F1
#
_entry.id   AF-A0A8S2US13-F1
#
_cell.length_a   1.000
_cell.length_b   1.000
_cell.length_c   1.000
_cell.angle_alpha   90.00
_cell.angle_beta   90.00
_cell.angle_gamma   90.00
#
_symmetry.space_group_name_H-M   'P 1'
#
loop_
_entity.id
_entity.type
_entity.pdbx_description
1 polymer ?
#
loop_
_entity_poly.entity_id
_entity_poly.type
_entity_poly.pdbx_seq_one_letter_code
_entity_poly.pdbx_strand_id
1 'polypeptide(L)'
;MRLLPVTYICVGILTCVATSPITYDDVRGTPYTVGYDHRAITINGVRTMLISGAIHYPRSTPAMWPYIMKMAKNQGLNTVQTYVFWNLHEQKQGILDFTGRANLSAFLQEAANAGLFVNLRIGPYVSAEWTYGGLPVWLNQVPNISFRSSNDAWKRLMRQFILNIVDYVTPYLAKNGGPIIVAQIENEYAGDDRAYVDWCGTLVNNELSSTEIPWIMCNGLSANSTIETCNSCNCLDD
;
A
#
# COMPACT_ATOMS: atom_id res chain seq x y z
N MET A 1 2.87 -1.19 -77.03
CA MET A 1 3.29 -0.33 -75.90
C MET A 1 2.42 -0.70 -74.70
N ARG A 2 2.90 -1.58 -73.80
CA ARG A 2 2.18 -1.99 -72.57
C ARG A 2 2.95 -1.44 -71.38
N LEU A 3 2.31 -0.57 -70.60
CA LEU A 3 2.82 -0.06 -69.33
C LEU A 3 2.56 -1.10 -68.23
N LEU A 4 3.60 -1.48 -67.50
CA LEU A 4 3.49 -2.30 -66.28
C LEU A 4 3.25 -1.39 -65.08
N PRO A 5 2.37 -1.76 -64.12
CA PRO A 5 2.17 -0.98 -62.91
C PRO A 5 3.30 -1.26 -61.92
N VAL A 6 3.86 -0.18 -61.35
CA VAL A 6 4.81 -0.26 -60.25
C VAL A 6 4.02 -0.34 -58.94
N THR A 7 4.04 -1.51 -58.32
CA THR A 7 3.42 -1.71 -56.99
C THR A 7 4.41 -1.23 -55.93
N TYR A 8 4.10 -0.12 -55.26
CA TYR A 8 4.87 0.33 -54.09
C TYR A 8 4.49 -0.53 -52.88
N ILE A 9 5.43 -1.36 -52.42
CA ILE A 9 5.31 -2.09 -51.16
C ILE A 9 5.71 -1.12 -50.04
N CYS A 10 4.73 -0.61 -49.31
CA CYS A 10 4.94 0.13 -48.08
C CYS A 10 5.35 -0.87 -46.98
N VAL A 11 6.65 -0.96 -46.69
CA VAL A 11 7.15 -1.72 -45.54
C VAL A 11 6.90 -0.89 -44.29
N GLY A 12 5.76 -1.12 -43.64
CA GLY A 12 5.50 -0.58 -42.31
C GLY A 12 6.45 -1.24 -41.32
N ILE A 13 7.46 -0.51 -40.86
CA ILE A 13 8.31 -0.94 -39.75
C ILE A 13 7.44 -0.90 -38.50
N LEU A 14 6.89 -2.06 -38.12
CA LEU A 14 6.25 -2.24 -36.83
C LEU A 14 7.37 -2.27 -35.79
N THR A 15 7.78 -1.09 -35.29
CA THR A 15 8.67 -1.02 -34.14
C THR A 15 7.90 -1.59 -32.95
N CYS A 16 8.17 -2.85 -32.61
CA CYS A 16 7.81 -3.40 -31.32
C CYS A 16 8.57 -2.57 -30.27
N VAL A 17 7.91 -1.54 -29.73
CA VAL A 17 8.43 -0.83 -28.56
C VAL A 17 8.33 -1.82 -27.43
N ALA A 18 9.44 -2.53 -27.15
CA ALA A 18 9.60 -3.23 -25.89
C ALA A 18 9.55 -2.17 -24.80
N THR A 19 8.36 -1.96 -24.24
CA THR A 19 8.16 -1.06 -23.12
C THR A 19 8.90 -1.68 -21.95
N SER A 20 10.01 -1.03 -21.57
CA SER A 20 10.72 -1.42 -20.35
C SER A 20 9.75 -1.29 -19.17
N PRO A 21 9.81 -2.19 -18.17
CA PRO A 21 8.95 -2.06 -17.00
C PRO A 21 9.19 -0.70 -16.34
N ILE A 22 8.12 0.04 -16.09
CA ILE A 22 8.21 1.31 -15.37
C ILE A 22 8.74 1.05 -13.96
N THR A 23 9.69 1.88 -13.53
CA THR A 23 10.32 1.84 -12.23
C THR A 23 9.96 3.10 -11.44
N TYR A 24 10.18 3.10 -10.13
CA TYR A 24 9.93 4.31 -9.33
C TYR A 24 10.84 5.47 -9.75
N ASP A 25 12.04 5.19 -10.25
CA ASP A 25 12.98 6.22 -10.71
C ASP A 25 12.44 6.99 -11.93
N ASP A 26 11.56 6.37 -12.73
CA ASP A 26 10.93 7.01 -13.89
C ASP A 26 9.84 8.03 -13.51
N VAL A 27 9.30 7.95 -12.28
CA VAL A 27 8.16 8.77 -11.82
C VAL A 27 8.44 9.58 -10.56
N ARG A 28 9.54 9.32 -9.86
CA ARG A 28 9.88 9.95 -8.57
C ARG A 28 9.81 11.48 -8.65
N GLY A 29 9.11 12.09 -7.69
CA GLY A 29 9.03 13.54 -7.54
C GLY A 29 8.09 14.23 -8.52
N THR A 30 7.42 13.49 -9.40
CA THR A 30 6.36 14.02 -10.28
C THR A 30 5.07 13.24 -9.99
N PRO A 31 3.91 13.89 -9.82
CA PRO A 31 2.62 13.21 -9.73
C PRO A 31 2.42 12.14 -10.80
N TYR A 32 1.97 10.95 -10.40
CA TYR A 32 1.66 9.86 -11.32
C TYR A 32 0.42 9.10 -10.87
N THR A 33 -0.23 8.40 -11.80
CA THR A 33 -1.46 7.67 -11.52
C THR A 33 -1.18 6.20 -11.23
N VAL A 34 -1.93 5.65 -10.28
CA VAL A 34 -1.92 4.22 -9.99
C VAL A 34 -3.33 3.68 -10.14
N GLY A 35 -3.46 2.60 -10.88
CA GLY A 35 -4.71 1.86 -11.02
C GLY A 35 -4.46 0.37 -11.03
N TYR A 36 -5.46 -0.37 -11.46
CA TYR A 36 -5.34 -1.79 -11.73
C TYR A 36 -6.37 -2.18 -12.78
N ASP A 37 -6.09 -3.29 -13.46
CA ASP A 37 -7.07 -3.99 -14.28
C ASP A 37 -7.10 -5.47 -13.89
N HIS A 38 -7.81 -6.28 -14.67
CA HIS A 38 -7.92 -7.72 -14.43
C HIS A 38 -6.57 -8.47 -14.43
N ARG A 39 -5.46 -7.84 -14.85
CA ARG A 39 -4.16 -8.50 -15.01
C ARG A 39 -3.10 -8.01 -14.03
N ALA A 40 -3.04 -6.71 -13.74
CA ALA A 40 -1.97 -6.13 -12.95
C ALA A 40 -2.32 -4.75 -12.37
N ILE A 41 -1.53 -4.31 -11.39
CA ILE A 41 -1.40 -2.90 -11.02
C ILE A 41 -0.84 -2.14 -12.22
N THR A 42 -1.35 -0.94 -12.47
CA THR A 42 -0.90 -0.05 -13.54
C THR A 42 -0.31 1.22 -12.95
N ILE A 43 0.82 1.66 -13.49
CA ILE A 43 1.48 2.91 -13.12
C ILE A 43 1.56 3.74 -14.40
N ASN A 44 0.91 4.91 -14.44
CA ASN A 44 0.69 5.69 -15.66
C ASN A 44 0.14 4.84 -16.83
N GLY A 45 -0.78 3.91 -16.52
CA GLY A 45 -1.37 3.00 -17.50
C GLY A 45 -0.48 1.82 -17.93
N VAL A 46 0.78 1.75 -17.49
CA VAL A 46 1.69 0.64 -17.78
C VAL A 46 1.52 -0.46 -16.73
N ARG A 47 1.12 -1.65 -17.18
CA ARG A 47 1.02 -2.84 -16.31
C ARG A 47 2.38 -3.17 -15.70
N THR A 48 2.41 -3.25 -14.38
CA THR A 48 3.64 -3.40 -13.60
C THR A 48 3.53 -4.60 -12.69
N MET A 49 4.48 -5.53 -12.81
CA MET A 49 4.60 -6.64 -11.87
C MET A 49 5.36 -6.16 -10.63
N LEU A 50 4.69 -6.15 -9.48
CA LEU A 50 5.30 -5.77 -8.22
C LEU A 50 6.02 -6.98 -7.61
N ILE A 51 7.33 -6.87 -7.43
CA ILE A 51 8.16 -7.82 -6.70
C ILE A 51 8.47 -7.16 -5.36
N SER A 52 7.75 -7.60 -4.33
CA SER A 52 7.68 -6.92 -3.02
C SER A 52 8.32 -7.75 -1.90
N GLY A 53 8.91 -7.07 -0.92
CA GLY A 53 9.42 -7.67 0.32
C GLY A 53 9.06 -6.85 1.55
N ALA A 54 8.77 -7.51 2.67
CA ALA A 54 8.35 -6.85 3.90
C ALA A 54 9.55 -6.35 4.72
N ILE A 55 9.58 -5.05 5.04
CA ILE A 55 10.56 -4.43 5.94
C ILE A 55 9.77 -3.57 6.92
N HIS A 56 9.71 -3.98 8.19
CA HIS A 56 8.98 -3.22 9.21
C HIS A 56 9.90 -2.19 9.84
N TYR A 57 9.64 -0.90 9.60
CA TYR A 57 10.50 0.20 10.07
C TYR A 57 10.87 0.12 11.56
N PRO A 58 9.97 -0.25 12.50
CA PRO A 58 10.35 -0.28 13.91
C PRO A 58 11.26 -1.46 14.22
N ARG A 59 11.32 -2.52 13.40
CA ARG A 59 12.16 -3.71 13.67
C ARG A 59 13.64 -3.50 13.35
N SER A 60 14.01 -2.29 12.93
CA SER A 60 15.39 -1.87 12.73
C SER A 60 15.54 -0.42 13.20
N THR A 61 16.77 0.10 13.22
CA THR A 61 17.02 1.49 13.61
C THR A 61 17.02 2.40 12.37
N PRO A 62 16.76 3.72 12.52
CA PRO A 62 16.82 4.66 11.40
C PRO A 62 18.13 4.63 10.62
N ALA A 63 19.26 4.42 11.31
CA ALA A 63 20.58 4.30 10.68
C ALA A 63 20.73 3.06 9.78
N MET A 64 19.91 2.02 9.99
CA MET A 64 19.94 0.79 9.18
C MET A 64 19.07 0.88 7.93
N TRP A 65 18.03 1.72 7.92
CA TRP A 65 17.05 1.77 6.82
C TRP A 65 17.70 2.01 5.44
N PRO A 66 18.63 2.96 5.25
CA PRO A 66 19.24 3.18 3.93
C PRO A 66 19.94 1.93 3.40
N TYR A 67 20.65 1.21 4.27
CA TYR A 67 21.34 -0.03 3.91
C TYR A 67 20.35 -1.14 3.55
N ILE A 68 19.32 -1.36 4.36
CA ILE A 68 18.32 -2.41 4.11
C ILE A 68 17.58 -2.14 2.79
N MET A 69 17.16 -0.90 2.52
CA MET A 69 16.48 -0.52 1.28
C MET A 69 17.37 -0.72 0.05
N LYS A 70 18.65 -0.33 0.14
CA LYS A 70 19.63 -0.59 -0.91
C LYS A 70 19.80 -2.09 -1.17
N MET A 71 19.82 -2.92 -0.12
CA MET A 71 19.92 -4.37 -0.28
C MET A 71 18.65 -4.96 -0.90
N ALA A 72 17.47 -4.54 -0.47
CA ALA A 72 16.20 -4.92 -1.11
C ALA A 72 16.22 -4.64 -2.62
N LYS A 73 16.58 -3.41 -3.02
CA LYS A 73 16.69 -3.02 -4.43
C LYS A 73 17.71 -3.87 -5.19
N ASN A 74 18.90 -4.07 -4.62
CA ASN A 74 19.97 -4.87 -5.24
C ASN A 74 19.59 -6.35 -5.40
N GLN A 75 18.70 -6.88 -4.57
CA GLN A 75 18.17 -8.25 -4.68
C GLN A 75 16.98 -8.35 -5.65
N GLY A 76 16.66 -7.28 -6.37
CA GLY A 76 15.64 -7.27 -7.42
C GLY A 76 14.24 -6.89 -6.95
N LEU A 77 14.05 -6.46 -5.70
CA LEU A 77 12.78 -5.88 -5.28
C LEU A 77 12.57 -4.54 -5.99
N ASN A 78 11.35 -4.32 -6.48
CA ASN A 78 10.91 -3.00 -6.98
C ASN A 78 9.94 -2.31 -6.02
N THR A 79 9.45 -3.05 -5.02
CA THR A 79 8.48 -2.58 -4.04
C THR A 79 8.90 -3.07 -2.66
N VAL A 80 8.65 -2.28 -1.63
CA VAL A 80 8.74 -2.73 -0.24
C VAL A 80 7.39 -2.59 0.44
N GLN A 81 7.16 -3.41 1.45
CA GLN A 81 5.91 -3.42 2.19
C GLN A 81 6.18 -3.22 3.67
N THR A 82 5.37 -2.41 4.34
CA THR A 82 5.41 -2.28 5.79
C THR A 82 4.02 -2.14 6.37
N TYR A 83 3.82 -2.70 7.57
CA TYR A 83 2.68 -2.33 8.41
C TYR A 83 2.88 -0.97 9.07
N VAL A 84 1.79 -0.32 9.48
CA VAL A 84 1.79 0.82 10.41
C VAL A 84 1.33 0.36 11.79
N PHE A 85 2.10 0.62 12.83
CA PHE A 85 1.86 0.08 14.17
C PHE A 85 1.15 1.11 15.05
N TRP A 86 -0.18 1.02 15.21
CA TRP A 86 -0.97 2.01 15.93
C TRP A 86 -0.46 2.26 17.36
N ASN A 87 -0.18 1.21 18.13
CA ASN A 87 0.33 1.36 19.50
C ASN A 87 1.73 1.98 19.62
N LEU A 88 2.53 1.92 18.56
CA LEU A 88 3.80 2.63 18.51
C LEU A 88 3.56 4.11 18.32
N HIS A 89 2.63 4.46 17.42
CA HIS A 89 2.34 5.84 17.06
C HIS A 89 1.43 6.56 18.06
N GLU A 90 0.57 5.87 18.80
CA GLU A 90 -0.38 6.48 19.72
C GLU A 90 -0.35 5.77 21.08
N GLN A 91 0.77 5.88 21.80
CA GLN A 91 0.95 5.24 23.11
C GLN A 91 -0.04 5.76 24.17
N LYS A 92 -0.46 7.03 24.02
CA LYS A 92 -1.51 7.67 24.79
C LYS A 92 -2.56 8.21 23.83
N GLN A 93 -3.83 8.03 24.16
CA GLN A 93 -4.94 8.49 23.31
C GLN A 93 -4.80 9.98 22.97
N GLY A 94 -4.87 10.30 21.68
CA GLY A 94 -4.76 11.64 21.11
C GLY A 94 -3.34 12.17 20.93
N ILE A 95 -2.29 11.42 21.32
CA ILE A 95 -0.89 11.88 21.25
C ILE A 95 -0.13 11.00 20.26
N LEU A 96 0.11 11.54 19.06
CA LEU A 96 0.86 10.85 18.02
C LEU A 96 2.37 11.07 18.14
N ASP A 97 3.15 10.01 17.91
CA ASP A 97 4.61 10.02 17.84
C ASP A 97 5.09 9.44 16.49
N PHE A 98 5.88 10.25 15.78
CA PHE A 98 6.55 9.88 14.54
C PHE A 98 8.06 10.16 14.61
N THR A 99 8.64 10.07 15.80
CA THR A 99 10.07 10.32 16.03
C THR A 99 10.86 9.02 16.15
N GLY A 100 12.20 9.11 16.02
CA GLY A 100 13.10 7.97 16.17
C GLY A 100 12.71 6.77 15.29
N ARG A 101 12.54 5.60 15.89
CA ARG A 101 12.14 4.36 15.18
C ARG A 101 10.68 4.36 14.73
N ALA A 102 9.86 5.30 15.19
CA ALA A 102 8.50 5.52 14.72
C ALA A 102 8.45 6.54 13.57
N ASN A 103 9.59 7.04 13.08
CA ASN A 103 9.61 8.00 11.98
C ASN A 103 9.31 7.33 10.64
N LEU A 104 8.01 7.19 10.35
CA LEU A 104 7.50 6.64 9.10
C LEU A 104 7.89 7.50 7.89
N SER A 105 7.95 8.83 8.03
CA SER A 105 8.30 9.74 6.92
C SER A 105 9.74 9.52 6.45
N ALA A 106 10.67 9.40 7.38
CA ALA A 106 12.07 9.09 7.09
C ALA A 106 12.21 7.70 6.45
N PHE A 107 11.46 6.70 6.94
CA PHE A 107 11.46 5.38 6.31
C PHE A 107 10.94 5.39 4.87
N LEU A 108 9.82 6.09 4.62
CA LEU A 108 9.26 6.26 3.27
C LEU A 108 10.22 7.03 2.36
N GLN A 109 10.93 8.02 2.90
CA GLN A 109 11.97 8.75 2.18
C GLN A 109 13.14 7.83 1.81
N GLU A 110 13.56 6.90 2.67
CA GLU A 110 14.61 5.94 2.32
C GLU A 110 14.18 4.94 1.25
N ALA A 111 12.93 4.46 1.29
CA ALA A 111 12.38 3.66 0.20
C ALA A 111 12.36 4.44 -1.11
N ALA A 112 11.92 5.70 -1.05
CA ALA A 112 11.94 6.60 -2.20
C ALA A 112 13.36 6.77 -2.73
N ASN A 113 14.34 7.10 -1.87
CA ASN A 113 15.74 7.30 -2.24
C ASN A 113 16.32 6.07 -2.97
N ALA A 114 16.00 4.86 -2.50
CA ALA A 114 16.44 3.60 -3.07
C ALA A 114 15.74 3.19 -4.39
N GLY A 115 14.76 3.96 -4.87
CA GLY A 115 14.06 3.65 -6.12
C GLY A 115 13.02 2.55 -5.97
N LEU A 116 12.40 2.46 -4.79
CA LEU A 116 11.41 1.44 -4.45
C LEU A 116 10.02 2.07 -4.31
N PHE A 117 9.01 1.42 -4.90
CA PHE A 117 7.63 1.68 -4.56
C PHE A 117 7.30 1.16 -3.15
N VAL A 118 6.17 1.58 -2.60
CA VAL A 118 5.72 1.18 -1.26
C VAL A 118 4.27 0.66 -1.30
N ASN A 119 4.06 -0.51 -0.71
CA ASN A 119 2.75 -0.98 -0.23
C ASN A 119 2.64 -0.67 1.28
N LEU A 120 1.77 0.28 1.65
CA LEU A 120 1.60 0.72 3.03
C LEU A 120 0.40 0.03 3.69
N ARG A 121 0.67 -0.96 4.53
CA ARG A 121 -0.39 -1.72 5.22
C ARG A 121 -0.78 -1.04 6.52
N ILE A 122 -1.75 -0.14 6.46
CA ILE A 122 -2.10 0.73 7.59
C ILE A 122 -2.79 -0.06 8.72
N GLY A 123 -3.60 -1.07 8.38
CA GLY A 123 -4.35 -1.86 9.35
C GLY A 123 -5.68 -1.22 9.75
N PRO A 124 -5.97 -0.98 11.05
CA PRO A 124 -4.97 -0.72 12.09
C PRO A 124 -4.64 -1.93 12.97
N TYR A 125 -5.45 -2.99 12.89
CA TYR A 125 -5.00 -4.32 13.32
C TYR A 125 -4.06 -4.87 12.23
N VAL A 126 -2.86 -5.30 12.65
CA VAL A 126 -1.82 -5.75 11.72
C VAL A 126 -1.34 -7.17 11.98
N SER A 127 -1.79 -7.80 13.07
CA SER A 127 -1.23 -9.07 13.57
C SER A 127 0.30 -8.96 13.75
N ALA A 128 1.04 -9.39 12.73
CA ALA A 128 2.47 -9.18 12.51
C ALA A 128 3.38 -9.71 13.62
N GLU A 129 2.91 -10.62 14.48
CA GLU A 129 3.62 -11.02 15.72
C GLU A 129 4.08 -9.78 16.51
N TRP A 130 3.24 -8.75 16.51
CA TRP A 130 3.46 -7.51 17.21
C TRP A 130 2.56 -7.44 18.44
N THR A 131 3.04 -6.79 19.49
CA THR A 131 2.29 -6.66 20.75
C THR A 131 0.87 -6.18 20.48
N TYR A 132 -0.09 -6.98 20.95
CA TYR A 132 -1.52 -6.71 20.84
C TYR A 132 -2.02 -6.46 19.40
N GLY A 133 -1.38 -7.10 18.41
CA GLY A 133 -1.75 -6.99 16.99
C GLY A 133 -1.60 -5.57 16.43
N GLY A 134 -0.77 -4.74 17.06
CA GLY A 134 -0.60 -3.32 16.71
C GLY A 134 -1.56 -2.37 17.43
N LEU A 135 -2.53 -2.86 18.19
CA LEU A 135 -3.54 -2.02 18.83
C LEU A 135 -3.02 -1.40 20.14
N PRO A 136 -3.33 -0.13 20.45
CA PRO A 136 -2.98 0.47 21.73
C PRO A 136 -3.74 -0.16 22.90
N VAL A 137 -3.05 -0.40 24.02
CA VAL A 137 -3.66 -1.01 25.20
C VAL A 137 -4.75 -0.13 25.82
N TRP A 138 -4.64 1.19 25.69
CA TRP A 138 -5.63 2.14 26.21
C TRP A 138 -7.02 1.98 25.56
N LEU A 139 -7.11 1.34 24.38
CA LEU A 139 -8.40 1.02 23.76
C LEU A 139 -9.30 0.20 24.70
N ASN A 140 -8.73 -0.65 25.56
CA ASN A 140 -9.49 -1.44 26.54
C ASN A 140 -10.24 -0.59 27.58
N GLN A 141 -9.86 0.68 27.74
CA GLN A 141 -10.49 1.60 28.67
C GLN A 141 -11.66 2.36 28.02
N VAL A 142 -11.89 2.17 26.72
CA VAL A 142 -13.01 2.80 26.00
C VAL A 142 -14.30 2.05 26.33
N PRO A 143 -15.34 2.72 26.87
CA PRO A 143 -16.59 2.06 27.22
C PRO A 143 -17.26 1.38 26.02
N ASN A 144 -17.79 0.18 26.25
CA ASN A 144 -18.55 -0.61 25.27
C ASN A 144 -17.81 -0.90 23.95
N ILE A 145 -16.47 -0.89 23.96
CA ILE A 145 -15.71 -1.16 22.76
C ILE A 145 -15.68 -2.67 22.46
N SER A 146 -15.90 -3.01 21.20
CA SER A 146 -15.62 -4.33 20.65
C SER A 146 -14.70 -4.12 19.45
N PHE A 147 -13.50 -4.67 19.50
CA PHE A 147 -12.53 -4.48 18.42
C PHE A 147 -12.93 -5.27 17.18
N ARG A 148 -12.48 -4.77 16.02
CA ARG A 148 -12.63 -5.43 14.71
C ARG A 148 -14.07 -5.89 14.46
N SER A 149 -15.04 -5.03 14.75
CA SER A 149 -16.46 -5.30 14.54
C SER A 149 -17.23 -4.02 14.24
N SER A 150 -18.53 -4.16 13.94
CA SER A 150 -19.49 -3.09 13.66
C SER A 150 -19.84 -2.23 14.86
N ASN A 151 -18.91 -2.08 15.80
CA ASN A 151 -19.04 -1.28 17.00
C ASN A 151 -18.68 0.19 16.73
N ASP A 152 -19.55 1.12 17.12
CA ASP A 152 -19.36 2.54 16.81
C ASP A 152 -18.14 3.16 17.50
N ALA A 153 -17.81 2.72 18.73
CA ALA A 153 -16.62 3.20 19.43
C ALA A 153 -15.35 2.76 18.70
N TRP A 154 -15.29 1.50 18.26
CA TRP A 154 -14.21 0.97 17.44
C TRP A 154 -14.08 1.70 16.11
N LYS A 155 -15.16 1.74 15.30
CA LYS A 155 -15.17 2.38 13.98
C LYS A 155 -14.71 3.83 14.04
N ARG A 156 -15.17 4.60 15.04
CA ARG A 156 -14.76 6.00 15.22
C ARG A 156 -13.25 6.15 15.48
N LEU A 157 -12.69 5.34 16.36
CA LEU A 157 -11.27 5.40 16.72
C LEU A 157 -10.37 4.88 15.60
N MET A 158 -10.75 3.76 14.98
CA MET A 158 -10.07 3.22 13.79
C MET A 158 -10.06 4.24 12.65
N ARG A 159 -11.21 4.85 12.33
CA ARG A 159 -11.31 5.90 11.31
C ARG A 159 -10.38 7.07 11.63
N GLN A 160 -10.39 7.56 12.87
CA GLN A 160 -9.53 8.68 13.27
C GLN A 160 -8.06 8.35 13.05
N PHE A 161 -7.61 7.16 13.47
CA PHE A 161 -6.22 6.76 13.29
C PHE A 161 -5.84 6.59 11.82
N ILE A 162 -6.66 5.91 11.02
CA ILE A 162 -6.39 5.75 9.57
C ILE A 162 -6.29 7.12 8.88
N LEU A 163 -7.22 8.04 9.16
CA LEU A 163 -7.19 9.38 8.58
C LEU A 163 -5.95 10.16 9.01
N ASN A 164 -5.55 10.07 10.28
CA ASN A 164 -4.32 10.69 10.76
C ASN A 164 -3.07 10.15 10.03
N ILE A 165 -3.01 8.83 9.79
CA ILE A 165 -1.91 8.23 9.05
C ILE A 165 -1.92 8.67 7.59
N VAL A 166 -3.08 8.67 6.92
CA VAL A 166 -3.21 9.12 5.54
C VAL A 166 -2.82 10.59 5.37
N ASP A 167 -3.26 11.46 6.26
CA ASP A 167 -2.85 12.87 6.29
C ASP A 167 -1.32 12.98 6.43
N TYR A 168 -0.74 12.29 7.41
CA TYR A 168 0.69 12.28 7.66
C TYR A 168 1.52 11.80 6.46
N VAL A 169 1.06 10.76 5.74
CA VAL A 169 1.79 10.20 4.58
C VAL A 169 1.39 10.82 3.24
N THR A 170 0.51 11.82 3.22
CA THR A 170 0.03 12.45 1.98
C THR A 170 1.17 12.87 1.02
N PRO A 171 2.27 13.50 1.48
CA PRO A 171 3.40 13.83 0.60
C PRO A 171 4.06 12.63 -0.09
N TYR A 172 3.86 11.42 0.46
CA TYR A 172 4.45 10.18 -0.03
C TYR A 172 3.51 9.37 -0.94
N LEU A 173 2.31 9.86 -1.22
CA LEU A 173 1.37 9.24 -2.17
C LEU A 173 1.81 9.45 -3.63
N ALA A 174 1.51 8.48 -4.49
CA ALA A 174 1.80 8.53 -5.93
C ALA A 174 1.30 9.82 -6.63
N LYS A 175 0.09 10.29 -6.29
CA LYS A 175 -0.47 11.54 -6.82
C LYS A 175 0.35 12.80 -6.46
N ASN A 176 1.25 12.69 -5.49
CA ASN A 176 2.19 13.74 -5.07
C ASN A 176 3.64 13.41 -5.45
N GLY A 177 3.88 12.38 -6.27
CA GLY A 177 5.20 11.92 -6.70
C GLY A 177 5.95 11.06 -5.66
N GLY A 178 5.30 10.71 -4.57
CA GLY A 178 5.84 9.84 -3.53
C GLY A 178 5.73 8.35 -3.86
N PRO A 179 6.37 7.46 -3.08
CA PRO A 179 6.51 6.05 -3.43
C PRO A 179 5.28 5.18 -3.12
N ILE A 180 4.29 5.64 -2.36
CA ILE A 180 3.14 4.83 -1.94
C ILE A 180 2.19 4.64 -3.11
N ILE A 181 2.04 3.39 -3.55
CA ILE A 181 1.21 2.99 -4.70
C ILE A 181 0.06 2.06 -4.32
N VAL A 182 0.10 1.44 -3.15
CA VAL A 182 -0.96 0.54 -2.65
C VAL A 182 -1.06 0.75 -1.14
N ALA A 183 -2.27 0.67 -0.60
CA ALA A 183 -2.50 0.66 0.84
C ALA A 183 -3.40 -0.50 1.27
N GLN A 184 -3.27 -0.96 2.51
CA GLN A 184 -4.16 -1.98 3.10
C GLN A 184 -4.95 -1.43 4.29
N ILE A 185 -6.24 -1.75 4.32
CA ILE A 185 -7.12 -1.60 5.49
C ILE A 185 -7.41 -2.98 6.08
N GLU A 186 -7.50 -3.08 7.41
CA GLU A 186 -7.58 -4.36 8.14
C GLU A 186 -6.37 -5.29 7.87
N ASN A 187 -6.40 -6.50 8.42
CA ASN A 187 -5.47 -7.59 8.16
C ASN A 187 -6.09 -8.93 8.56
N GLU A 188 -6.34 -9.82 7.60
CA GLU A 188 -6.80 -11.20 7.82
C GLU A 188 -8.05 -11.23 8.71
N TYR A 189 -9.11 -10.59 8.21
CA TYR A 189 -10.36 -10.52 8.95
C TYR A 189 -11.10 -11.85 8.85
N ALA A 190 -10.90 -12.71 9.86
CA ALA A 190 -11.54 -14.03 9.97
C ALA A 190 -12.91 -13.99 10.68
N GLY A 191 -13.44 -12.80 10.98
CA GLY A 191 -14.78 -12.64 11.56
C GLY A 191 -15.89 -12.75 10.52
N ASP A 192 -17.13 -12.88 10.99
CA ASP A 192 -18.34 -12.99 10.18
C ASP A 192 -19.13 -11.66 10.06
N ASP A 193 -18.63 -10.57 10.65
CA ASP A 193 -19.28 -9.26 10.66
C ASP A 193 -19.13 -8.56 9.30
N ARG A 194 -20.05 -8.87 8.37
CA ARG A 194 -20.08 -8.24 7.04
C ARG A 194 -20.28 -6.74 7.09
N ALA A 195 -21.07 -6.23 8.05
CA ALA A 195 -21.32 -4.80 8.18
C ALA A 195 -20.03 -4.02 8.53
N TYR A 196 -19.10 -4.63 9.26
CA TYR A 196 -17.81 -4.03 9.58
C TYR A 196 -16.91 -3.94 8.35
N VAL A 197 -16.86 -5.00 7.57
CA VAL A 197 -16.08 -5.06 6.33
C VAL A 197 -16.63 -4.08 5.29
N ASP A 198 -17.95 -4.03 5.11
CA ASP A 198 -18.60 -3.06 4.21
C ASP A 198 -18.37 -1.62 4.67
N TRP A 199 -18.35 -1.37 5.98
CA TRP A 199 -17.96 -0.08 6.52
C TRP A 199 -16.50 0.28 6.20
N CYS A 200 -15.56 -0.67 6.31
CA CYS A 200 -14.17 -0.44 5.88
C CYS A 200 -14.10 -0.06 4.40
N GLY A 201 -14.86 -0.76 3.55
CA GLY A 201 -14.95 -0.43 2.13
C GLY A 201 -15.58 0.94 1.84
N THR A 202 -16.57 1.33 2.65
CA THR A 202 -17.21 2.65 2.57
C THR A 202 -16.23 3.75 2.98
N LEU A 203 -15.43 3.51 4.02
CA LEU A 203 -14.38 4.43 4.43
C LEU A 203 -13.35 4.63 3.31
N VAL A 204 -12.93 3.54 2.66
CA VAL A 204 -12.03 3.56 1.50
C VAL A 204 -12.61 4.41 0.36
N ASN A 205 -13.84 4.16 -0.05
CA ASN A 205 -14.46 4.85 -1.18
C ASN A 205 -14.79 6.32 -0.92
N ASN A 206 -15.17 6.67 0.30
CA ASN A 206 -15.71 7.99 0.58
C ASN A 206 -14.64 8.94 1.11
N GLU A 207 -13.85 8.49 2.08
CA GLU A 207 -12.97 9.37 2.84
C GLU A 207 -11.50 9.19 2.50
N LEU A 208 -11.13 7.99 2.05
CA LEU A 208 -9.76 7.66 1.62
C LEU A 208 -9.62 7.68 0.09
N SER A 209 -10.66 8.01 -0.68
CA SER A 209 -10.59 8.12 -2.14
C SER A 209 -9.61 9.18 -2.61
N SER A 210 -9.37 10.18 -1.77
CA SER A 210 -8.33 11.19 -2.01
C SER A 210 -6.92 10.59 -2.07
N THR A 211 -6.67 9.35 -1.65
CA THR A 211 -5.34 8.74 -1.82
C THR A 211 -5.03 8.40 -3.28
N GLU A 212 -6.04 8.24 -4.13
CA GLU A 212 -5.90 7.93 -5.57
C GLU A 212 -4.99 6.74 -5.86
N ILE A 213 -5.02 5.74 -4.98
CA ILE A 213 -4.29 4.48 -5.10
C ILE A 213 -5.23 3.30 -4.77
N PRO A 214 -4.97 2.11 -5.31
CA PRO A 214 -5.72 0.91 -4.94
C PRO A 214 -5.58 0.57 -3.45
N TRP A 215 -6.68 0.15 -2.85
CA TRP A 215 -6.73 -0.38 -1.49
C TRP A 215 -6.92 -1.89 -1.53
N ILE A 216 -6.25 -2.60 -0.62
CA ILE A 216 -6.32 -4.05 -0.50
C ILE A 216 -6.86 -4.48 0.86
N MET A 217 -7.39 -5.70 0.91
CA MET A 217 -7.63 -6.47 2.12
C MET A 217 -7.03 -7.86 1.89
N CYS A 218 -6.35 -8.43 2.88
CA CYS A 218 -5.71 -9.74 2.75
C CYS A 218 -6.44 -10.78 3.58
N ASN A 219 -6.70 -11.95 2.99
CA ASN A 219 -7.36 -13.13 3.56
C ASN A 219 -8.67 -12.86 4.32
N GLY A 220 -9.67 -13.69 4.06
CA GLY A 220 -10.95 -13.64 4.77
C GLY A 220 -11.88 -12.57 4.20
N LEU A 221 -12.84 -12.13 5.01
CA LEU A 221 -13.95 -11.33 4.50
C LEU A 221 -13.47 -9.94 4.05
N SER A 222 -13.60 -9.67 2.75
CA SER A 222 -13.10 -8.45 2.11
C SER A 222 -14.22 -7.57 1.53
N ALA A 223 -13.97 -6.27 1.47
CA ALA A 223 -14.91 -5.29 0.95
C ALA A 223 -14.81 -5.18 -0.58
N ASN A 224 -15.94 -4.94 -1.25
CA ASN A 224 -15.98 -4.89 -2.72
C ASN A 224 -15.16 -3.74 -3.34
N SER A 225 -14.88 -2.70 -2.55
CA SER A 225 -14.04 -1.56 -2.95
C SER A 225 -12.54 -1.80 -2.75
N THR A 226 -12.16 -2.99 -2.29
CA THR A 226 -10.78 -3.37 -2.07
C THR A 226 -10.42 -4.58 -2.93
N ILE A 227 -9.16 -4.68 -3.32
CA ILE A 227 -8.63 -5.88 -3.96
C ILE A 227 -8.36 -6.91 -2.86
N GLU A 228 -9.04 -8.05 -2.92
CA GLU A 228 -8.73 -9.19 -2.06
C GLU A 228 -7.38 -9.79 -2.45
N THR A 229 -6.56 -10.10 -1.45
CA THR A 229 -5.21 -10.66 -1.63
C THR A 229 -5.01 -11.89 -0.78
N CYS A 230 -4.13 -12.79 -1.22
CA CYS A 230 -3.81 -14.03 -0.52
C CYS A 230 -2.52 -13.91 0.31
N ASN A 231 -2.53 -14.45 1.53
CA ASN A 231 -1.33 -14.80 2.29
C ASN A 231 -1.32 -16.31 2.54
N SER A 232 -0.32 -17.01 2.00
CA SER A 232 -0.12 -18.44 2.19
C SER A 232 1.32 -18.80 1.81
N CYS A 233 1.76 -20.01 2.12
CA CYS A 233 2.97 -20.56 1.52
C CYS A 233 2.80 -20.79 0.01
N ASN A 234 1.55 -20.97 -0.45
CA ASN A 234 1.19 -21.13 -1.85
C ASN A 234 -0.18 -20.50 -2.10
N CYS A 235 -0.21 -19.43 -2.90
CA CYS A 235 -1.43 -18.72 -3.29
C CYS A 235 -1.90 -19.06 -4.72
N LEU A 236 -1.41 -20.16 -5.31
CA LEU A 236 -1.85 -20.62 -6.62
C LEU A 236 -3.08 -21.53 -6.54
N ASP A 237 -3.26 -22.20 -5.40
CA ASP A 237 -4.23 -23.27 -5.19
C ASP A 237 -5.36 -22.90 -4.20
N ASP A 238 -5.36 -21.66 -3.70
CA ASP A 238 -6.31 -21.12 -2.71
C ASP A 238 -7.59 -20.56 -3.35
#